data_AF-A0A4V2Z2J1-F1
#
_entry.id   AF-A0A4V2Z2J1-F1
#
_cell.length_a   1.000
_cell.length_b   1.000
_cell.length_c   1.000
_cell.angle_alpha   90.00
_cell.angle_beta   90.00
_cell.angle_gamma   90.00
#
_symmetry.space_group_name_H-M   'P 1'
#
loop_
_entity.id
_entity.type
_entity.pdbx_description
1 polymer ?
#
loop_
_entity_poly.entity_id
_entity_poly.type
_entity_poly.pdbx_seq_one_letter_code
_entity_poly.pdbx_strand_id
1 'polypeptide(L)'
;MSSFSTTDAEPDFYVEGCESVERWENDSESKDRFAAFRDELAAHIRDSSDRPLGRRESQWRNDEWLRNLWYDLFGPEPAPGDPYPVPPDDWGRRRYTPYMEYGVSDRAEDGTEPERAWLAARGLTHGDLRPGASTRPQPEDYQERLERLTREGARQAVPSERWSEPS
;
A
#
# COMPACT_ATOMS: atom_id res chain seq x y z
N MET A 1 18.27 -0.40 4.08
CA MET A 1 16.87 -0.82 3.92
C MET A 1 16.07 0.46 3.83
N SER A 2 15.60 0.78 2.62
CA SER A 2 14.75 1.93 2.38
C SER A 2 13.40 1.63 3.00
N SER A 3 12.91 2.49 3.89
CA SER A 3 11.56 2.37 4.42
C SER A 3 10.59 2.96 3.41
N PHE A 4 9.42 2.32 3.27
CA PHE A 4 8.46 2.65 2.22
C PHE A 4 7.57 3.87 2.61
N SER A 5 7.38 4.18 3.89
CA SER A 5 6.31 5.07 4.39
C SER A 5 6.55 6.60 4.33
N THR A 6 7.38 7.12 3.42
CA THR A 6 7.73 8.57 3.36
C THR A 6 6.63 9.48 2.76
N THR A 7 5.35 9.12 2.86
CA THR A 7 4.28 9.79 2.10
C THR A 7 3.62 10.96 2.81
N ASP A 8 3.56 10.97 4.15
CA ASP A 8 2.88 12.05 4.90
C ASP A 8 3.61 13.40 4.81
N ALA A 9 4.85 13.44 4.32
CA ALA A 9 5.64 14.66 4.22
C ALA A 9 5.63 15.29 2.81
N GLU A 10 5.38 14.52 1.75
CA GLU A 10 5.53 14.98 0.35
C GLU A 10 4.49 14.31 -0.59
N PRO A 11 3.21 14.71 -0.52
CA PRO A 11 2.14 14.13 -1.36
C PRO A 11 2.43 14.21 -2.85
N ASP A 12 3.07 15.28 -3.31
CA ASP A 12 3.39 15.50 -4.72
C ASP A 12 4.30 14.38 -5.29
N PHE A 13 5.31 13.93 -4.54
CA PHE A 13 6.18 12.83 -4.99
C PHE A 13 5.45 11.49 -5.05
N TYR A 14 4.46 11.29 -4.20
CA TYR A 14 3.63 10.09 -4.25
C TYR A 14 2.75 10.06 -5.49
N VAL A 15 2.06 11.16 -5.77
CA VAL A 15 1.22 11.32 -6.96
C VAL A 15 2.07 11.15 -8.22
N GLU A 16 3.21 11.84 -8.31
CA GLU A 16 4.15 11.71 -9.43
C GLU A 16 4.63 10.26 -9.60
N GLY A 17 4.91 9.55 -8.51
CA GLY A 17 5.31 8.15 -8.53
C GLY A 17 4.22 7.24 -9.10
N CYS A 18 2.97 7.42 -8.68
CA CYS A 18 1.83 6.64 -9.16
C CYS A 18 1.53 6.89 -10.65
N GLU A 19 1.69 8.14 -11.10
CA GLU A 19 1.51 8.52 -12.51
C GLU A 19 2.69 8.10 -13.41
N SER A 20 3.84 7.82 -12.81
CA SER A 20 5.06 7.39 -13.50
C SER A 20 5.14 5.88 -13.78
N VAL A 21 4.21 5.07 -13.27
CA VAL A 21 4.28 3.60 -13.36
C VAL A 21 4.42 3.11 -14.80
N GLU A 22 3.57 3.56 -15.72
CA GLU A 22 3.61 3.14 -17.12
C GLU A 22 4.97 3.45 -17.77
N ARG A 23 5.56 4.61 -17.42
CA ARG A 23 6.89 4.98 -17.89
C ARG A 23 7.96 4.03 -17.34
N TRP A 24 7.91 3.68 -16.05
CA TRP A 24 8.89 2.76 -15.45
C TRP A 24 8.79 1.34 -16.01
N GLU A 25 7.59 0.87 -16.35
CA GLU A 25 7.39 -0.47 -16.92
C GLU A 25 7.91 -0.59 -18.37
N ASN A 26 7.93 0.53 -19.10
CA ASN A 26 8.36 0.59 -20.50
C ASN A 26 9.81 1.07 -20.69
N ASP A 27 10.42 1.66 -19.67
CA ASP A 27 11.81 2.13 -19.70
C ASP A 27 12.81 1.00 -19.38
N SER A 28 13.76 0.75 -20.30
CA SER A 28 14.71 -0.35 -20.16
C SER A 28 15.67 -0.23 -18.97
N GLU A 29 15.91 0.98 -18.46
CA GLU A 29 16.79 1.18 -17.30
C GLU A 29 16.06 1.00 -15.96
N SER A 30 14.75 1.29 -15.94
CA SER A 30 13.93 1.28 -14.73
C SER A 30 13.11 -0.01 -14.57
N LYS A 31 12.75 -0.68 -15.66
CA LYS A 31 11.84 -1.84 -15.66
C LYS A 31 12.25 -2.94 -14.70
N ASP A 32 13.51 -3.36 -14.74
CA ASP A 32 13.99 -4.45 -13.88
C ASP A 32 13.98 -4.05 -12.40
N ARG A 33 14.29 -2.77 -12.10
CA ARG A 33 14.23 -2.24 -10.73
C ARG A 33 12.79 -2.15 -10.24
N PHE A 34 11.88 -1.73 -11.09
CA PHE A 34 10.46 -1.63 -10.75
C PHE A 34 9.81 -3.01 -10.54
N ALA A 35 10.19 -4.00 -11.37
CA ALA A 35 9.79 -5.39 -11.15
C ALA A 35 10.33 -5.96 -9.82
N ALA A 36 11.62 -5.73 -9.52
CA ALA A 36 12.20 -6.14 -8.24
C ALA A 36 11.52 -5.45 -7.04
N PHE A 37 11.19 -4.16 -7.17
CA PHE A 37 10.45 -3.41 -6.16
C PHE A 37 9.04 -3.99 -5.95
N ARG A 38 8.34 -4.36 -7.02
CA ARG A 38 7.03 -5.05 -6.94
C ARG A 38 7.15 -6.36 -6.15
N ASP A 39 8.15 -7.17 -6.44
CA ASP A 39 8.36 -8.44 -5.74
C ASP A 39 8.73 -8.25 -4.26
N GLU A 40 9.56 -7.24 -3.95
CA GLU A 40 9.91 -6.87 -2.58
C GLU A 40 8.69 -6.37 -1.80
N LEU A 41 7.86 -5.50 -2.40
CA LEU A 41 6.63 -5.02 -1.77
C LEU A 41 5.64 -6.16 -1.51
N ALA A 42 5.47 -7.08 -2.47
CA ALA A 42 4.64 -8.26 -2.28
C ALA A 42 5.13 -9.12 -1.11
N ALA A 43 6.45 -9.33 -1.01
CA ALA A 43 7.05 -10.08 0.09
C ALA A 43 6.84 -9.37 1.44
N HIS A 44 6.96 -8.04 1.50
CA HIS A 44 6.69 -7.29 2.71
C HIS A 44 5.23 -7.37 3.15
N ILE A 45 4.27 -7.29 2.21
CA ILE A 45 2.84 -7.46 2.53
C ILE A 45 2.57 -8.89 3.01
N ARG A 46 3.12 -9.89 2.31
CA ARG A 46 2.98 -11.29 2.68
C ARG A 46 3.56 -11.56 4.06
N ASP A 47 4.79 -11.15 4.34
CA ASP A 47 5.50 -11.52 5.58
C ASP A 47 5.34 -10.47 6.70
N SER A 48 4.54 -9.43 6.43
CA SER A 48 4.41 -8.22 7.25
C SER A 48 5.77 -7.56 7.56
N SER A 49 6.83 -7.85 6.79
CA SER A 49 8.21 -7.72 7.29
C SER A 49 8.81 -6.32 7.24
N ASP A 50 8.15 -5.37 6.58
CA ASP A 50 8.53 -3.96 6.61
C ASP A 50 8.16 -3.34 7.96
N ARG A 51 9.08 -2.58 8.54
CA ARG A 51 8.89 -2.03 9.88
C ARG A 51 8.14 -0.70 9.82
N PRO A 52 7.17 -0.46 10.72
CA PRO A 52 6.57 0.86 10.84
C PRO A 52 7.63 1.93 11.12
N LEU A 53 7.50 3.08 10.48
CA LEU A 53 8.41 4.21 10.68
C LEU A 53 8.24 4.83 12.07
N GLY A 54 6.99 4.95 12.52
CA GLY A 54 6.67 5.47 13.83
C GLY A 54 6.73 4.39 14.92
N ARG A 55 7.41 4.67 16.04
CA ARG A 55 7.38 3.80 17.24
C ARG A 55 5.97 3.55 17.80
N ARG A 56 5.02 4.44 17.48
CA ARG A 56 3.61 4.36 17.90
C ARG A 56 2.70 3.73 16.85
N GLU A 57 3.23 3.43 15.66
CA GLU A 57 2.47 2.78 14.60
C GLU A 57 2.47 1.27 14.82
N SER A 58 1.28 0.69 14.76
CA SER A 58 1.12 -0.76 14.75
C SER A 58 1.58 -1.32 13.42
N GLN A 59 2.15 -2.53 13.42
CA GLN A 59 2.44 -3.27 12.18
C GLN A 59 1.22 -3.34 11.24
N TRP A 60 0.01 -3.51 11.78
CA TRP A 60 -1.20 -3.57 10.96
C TRP A 60 -1.43 -2.31 10.13
N ARG A 61 -1.23 -1.12 10.71
CA ARG A 61 -1.33 0.15 9.97
C ARG A 61 -0.29 0.25 8.87
N ASN A 62 0.94 -0.22 9.13
CA ASN A 62 1.98 -0.27 8.10
C ASN A 62 1.59 -1.20 6.96
N ASP A 63 1.12 -2.42 7.28
CA ASP A 63 0.67 -3.38 6.27
C ASP A 63 -0.52 -2.84 5.44
N GLU A 64 -1.47 -2.15 6.06
CA GLU A 64 -2.59 -1.49 5.37
C GLU A 64 -2.12 -0.34 4.47
N TRP A 65 -1.08 0.39 4.88
CA TRP A 65 -0.44 1.42 4.05
C TRP A 65 0.29 0.79 2.85
N LEU A 66 1.02 -0.33 3.05
CA LEU A 66 1.64 -1.08 1.95
C LEU A 66 0.60 -1.61 0.95
N ARG A 67 -0.58 -2.04 1.43
CA ARG A 67 -1.69 -2.44 0.55
C ARG A 67 -2.26 -1.26 -0.25
N ASN A 68 -2.31 -0.06 0.33
CA ASN A 68 -2.68 1.14 -0.42
C ASN A 68 -1.65 1.45 -1.50
N LEU A 69 -0.35 1.41 -1.14
CA LEU A 69 0.73 1.60 -2.10
C LEU A 69 0.68 0.56 -3.23
N TRP A 70 0.45 -0.71 -2.90
CA TRP A 70 0.30 -1.77 -3.89
C TRP A 70 -0.84 -1.45 -4.86
N TYR A 71 -2.00 -1.06 -4.33
CA TYR A 71 -3.15 -0.69 -5.15
C TYR A 71 -2.85 0.54 -6.04
N ASP A 72 -2.21 1.56 -5.47
CA ASP A 72 -1.92 2.81 -6.15
C ASP A 72 -0.85 2.67 -7.25
N LEU A 73 0.01 1.67 -7.15
CA LEU A 73 1.01 1.37 -8.18
C LEU A 73 0.56 0.30 -9.18
N PHE A 74 -0.03 -0.81 -8.71
CA PHE A 74 -0.22 -2.02 -9.51
C PHE A 74 -1.69 -2.37 -9.78
N GLY A 75 -2.64 -1.68 -9.15
CA GLY A 75 -4.07 -1.83 -9.39
C GLY A 75 -4.78 -2.78 -8.42
N PRO A 76 -6.01 -3.22 -8.74
CA PRO A 76 -6.93 -3.86 -7.80
C PRO A 76 -6.57 -5.30 -7.43
N GLU A 77 -5.73 -5.97 -8.21
CA GLU A 77 -5.32 -7.35 -7.93
C GLU A 77 -4.45 -7.38 -6.67
N PRO A 78 -4.75 -8.24 -5.68
CA PRO A 78 -4.03 -8.28 -4.42
C PRO A 78 -2.57 -8.71 -4.60
N ALA A 79 -1.71 -8.26 -3.70
CA ALA A 79 -0.33 -8.70 -3.66
C ALA A 79 -0.25 -10.24 -3.54
N PRO A 80 0.61 -10.92 -4.32
CA PRO A 80 0.74 -12.37 -4.26
C PRO A 80 1.02 -12.88 -2.85
N GLY A 81 0.12 -13.71 -2.33
CA GLY A 81 0.22 -14.28 -0.99
C GLY A 81 -0.19 -13.34 0.15
N ASP A 82 -0.83 -12.20 -0.15
CA ASP A 82 -1.39 -11.34 0.90
C ASP A 82 -2.35 -12.14 1.79
N PRO A 83 -2.07 -12.28 3.10
CA PRO A 83 -2.95 -13.00 4.04
C PRO A 83 -4.30 -12.29 4.28
N TYR A 84 -4.38 -10.98 4.03
CA TYR A 84 -5.56 -10.17 4.32
C TYR A 84 -5.88 -9.24 3.14
N PRO A 85 -6.21 -9.79 1.95
CA PRO A 85 -6.46 -8.98 0.77
C PRO A 85 -7.64 -8.03 1.01
N VAL A 86 -7.59 -6.87 0.38
CA VAL A 86 -8.75 -5.97 0.30
C VAL A 86 -9.65 -6.48 -0.83
N PRO A 87 -10.96 -6.68 -0.59
CA PRO A 87 -11.89 -7.02 -1.66
C PRO A 87 -11.84 -5.98 -2.79
N PRO A 88 -11.75 -6.36 -4.07
CA PRO A 88 -11.63 -5.41 -5.18
C PRO A 88 -12.72 -4.33 -5.18
N ASP A 89 -13.96 -4.71 -4.85
CA ASP A 89 -15.12 -3.80 -4.80
C ASP A 89 -15.08 -2.79 -3.64
N ASP A 90 -14.22 -2.97 -2.65
CA ASP A 90 -14.10 -2.03 -1.54
C ASP A 90 -13.29 -0.78 -1.92
N TRP A 91 -12.37 -0.88 -2.90
CA TRP A 91 -11.53 0.23 -3.36
C TRP A 91 -12.35 1.38 -3.95
N GLY A 92 -12.03 2.61 -3.56
CA GLY A 92 -12.75 3.81 -3.95
C GLY A 92 -14.11 3.99 -3.27
N ARG A 93 -14.59 2.99 -2.52
CA ARG A 93 -15.91 3.03 -1.85
C ARG A 93 -15.77 3.02 -0.34
N ARG A 94 -15.32 1.89 0.21
CA ARG A 94 -15.09 1.71 1.65
C ARG A 94 -13.62 1.95 2.00
N ARG A 95 -12.75 1.69 1.04
CA ARG A 95 -11.31 1.79 1.12
C ARG A 95 -10.82 2.94 0.26
N TYR A 96 -10.08 3.86 0.88
CA TYR A 96 -9.58 5.07 0.23
C TYR A 96 -8.07 5.13 0.35
N THR A 97 -7.37 5.46 -0.73
CA THR A 97 -5.90 5.46 -0.80
C THR A 97 -5.35 6.88 -0.86
N PRO A 98 -4.05 7.09 -0.55
CA PRO A 98 -3.43 8.40 -0.68
C PRO A 98 -3.52 8.98 -2.10
N TYR A 99 -3.42 8.16 -3.16
CA TYR A 99 -3.60 8.70 -4.52
C TYR A 99 -5.02 9.23 -4.74
N MET A 100 -6.05 8.55 -4.23
CA MET A 100 -7.43 9.05 -4.31
C MET A 100 -7.63 10.35 -3.52
N GLU A 101 -6.86 10.56 -2.45
CA GLU A 101 -6.97 11.75 -1.59
C GLU A 101 -6.24 12.96 -2.17
N TYR A 102 -5.06 12.76 -2.75
CA TYR A 102 -4.17 13.85 -3.15
C TYR A 102 -3.98 13.96 -4.67
N GLY A 103 -4.13 12.85 -5.41
CA GLY A 103 -3.91 12.79 -6.86
C GLY A 103 -5.18 12.89 -7.70
N VAL A 104 -6.36 12.66 -7.11
CA VAL A 104 -7.65 12.78 -7.81
C VAL A 104 -8.30 14.13 -7.51
N SER A 105 -8.76 14.79 -8.56
CA SER A 105 -9.42 16.08 -8.46
C SER A 105 -10.82 15.93 -7.87
N ASP A 106 -11.29 16.93 -7.12
CA ASP A 106 -12.63 16.93 -6.52
C ASP A 106 -13.75 16.78 -7.57
N ARG A 107 -13.50 17.22 -8.81
CA ARG A 107 -14.47 17.23 -9.90
C ARG A 107 -13.87 16.65 -11.16
N ALA A 108 -14.66 15.83 -11.86
CA ALA A 108 -14.23 15.12 -13.05
C ALA A 108 -13.77 16.03 -14.20
N GLU A 109 -14.37 17.22 -14.30
CA GLU A 109 -14.01 18.24 -15.29
C GLU A 109 -12.62 18.86 -15.07
N ASP A 110 -12.12 18.83 -13.84
CA ASP A 110 -10.83 19.41 -13.46
C ASP A 110 -9.69 18.38 -13.54
N GLY A 111 -10.03 17.10 -13.70
CA GLY A 111 -9.06 16.01 -13.67
C GLY A 111 -7.99 16.09 -14.76
N THR A 112 -6.79 15.60 -14.46
CA THR A 112 -5.70 15.54 -15.44
C THR A 112 -5.78 14.29 -16.33
N GLU A 113 -4.99 14.23 -17.41
CA GLU A 113 -4.90 13.01 -18.23
C GLU A 113 -4.30 11.82 -17.48
N PRO A 114 -3.17 11.96 -16.74
CA PRO A 114 -2.64 10.90 -15.89
C PRO A 114 -3.63 10.38 -14.86
N GLU A 115 -4.33 11.27 -14.17
CA GLU A 115 -5.38 10.94 -13.20
C GLU A 115 -6.50 10.10 -13.82
N ARG A 116 -7.01 10.53 -14.99
CA ARG A 116 -8.05 9.78 -15.72
C ARG A 116 -7.55 8.40 -16.15
N ALA A 117 -6.30 8.31 -16.62
CA ALA A 117 -5.69 7.04 -16.98
C ALA A 117 -5.55 6.11 -15.76
N TRP A 118 -5.14 6.66 -14.62
CA TRP A 118 -5.00 5.93 -13.36
C TRP A 118 -6.34 5.37 -12.85
N LEU A 119 -7.42 6.17 -12.91
CA LEU A 119 -8.77 5.73 -12.55
C LEU A 119 -9.28 4.65 -13.51
N ALA A 120 -9.10 4.84 -14.81
CA ALA A 120 -9.53 3.89 -15.83
C ALA A 120 -8.83 2.54 -15.71
N ALA A 121 -7.52 2.52 -15.43
CA ALA A 121 -6.73 1.31 -15.19
C ALA A 121 -7.25 0.48 -14.00
N ARG A 122 -8.00 1.12 -13.09
CA ARG A 122 -8.59 0.51 -11.89
C ARG A 122 -10.09 0.25 -12.01
N GLY A 123 -10.68 0.52 -13.17
CA GLY A 123 -12.13 0.39 -13.38
C GLY A 123 -12.95 1.37 -12.53
N LEU A 124 -12.35 2.50 -12.14
CA LEU A 124 -13.01 3.53 -11.34
C LEU A 124 -13.36 4.76 -12.18
N THR A 125 -14.36 5.50 -11.70
CA THR A 125 -14.66 6.86 -12.13
C THR A 125 -14.70 7.78 -10.93
N HIS A 126 -14.64 9.10 -11.15
CA HIS A 126 -14.88 10.09 -10.10
C HIS A 126 -16.22 9.85 -9.37
N GLY A 127 -17.24 9.41 -10.10
CA GLY A 127 -18.57 9.13 -9.55
C GLY A 127 -18.61 7.93 -8.62
N ASP A 128 -17.62 7.04 -8.67
CA ASP A 128 -17.50 5.88 -7.78
C ASP A 128 -16.85 6.25 -6.44
N LEU A 129 -16.01 7.29 -6.42
CA LEU A 129 -15.23 7.66 -5.26
C LEU A 129 -16.11 8.17 -4.12
N ARG A 130 -15.98 7.53 -2.96
CA ARG A 130 -16.58 7.95 -1.71
C ARG A 130 -15.46 7.99 -0.66
N PRO A 131 -15.27 9.11 0.06
CA PRO A 131 -14.30 9.16 1.15
C PRO A 131 -14.54 7.99 2.11
N GLY A 132 -13.50 7.18 2.28
CA GLY A 132 -13.52 5.93 3.03
C GLY A 132 -12.36 5.85 4.01
N ALA A 133 -12.17 4.70 4.64
CA ALA A 133 -11.08 4.51 5.59
C ALA A 133 -9.79 4.07 4.87
N SER A 134 -8.68 4.75 5.18
CA SER A 134 -7.32 4.36 4.74
C SER A 134 -6.69 3.27 5.60
N THR A 135 -7.36 2.79 6.66
CA THR A 135 -6.98 1.59 7.43
C THR A 135 -8.24 0.79 7.85
N ARG A 136 -8.24 -0.55 7.73
CA ARG A 136 -9.30 -1.41 8.29
C ARG A 136 -9.03 -1.75 9.77
N PRO A 137 -10.03 -2.24 10.53
CA PRO A 137 -9.75 -2.86 11.83
C PRO A 137 -8.79 -4.04 11.69
N GLN A 138 -7.94 -4.23 12.68
CA GLN A 138 -7.01 -5.35 12.70
C GLN A 138 -7.77 -6.68 12.87
N PRO A 139 -7.47 -7.71 12.05
CA PRO A 139 -7.98 -9.06 12.25
C PRO A 139 -7.58 -9.65 13.62
N GLU A 140 -8.45 -10.51 14.17
CA GLU A 140 -8.25 -11.10 15.51
C GLU A 140 -7.00 -11.99 15.56
N ASP A 141 -6.75 -12.76 14.50
CA ASP A 141 -5.62 -13.69 14.36
C ASP A 141 -4.30 -13.01 13.97
N TYR A 142 -4.33 -11.70 13.70
CA TYR A 142 -3.18 -10.99 13.16
C TYR A 142 -1.97 -11.00 14.10
N GLN A 143 -2.16 -10.82 15.41
CA GLN A 143 -1.06 -10.82 16.37
C GLN A 143 -0.39 -12.20 16.46
N GLU A 144 -1.18 -13.28 16.53
CA GLU A 144 -0.68 -14.65 16.58
C GLU A 144 0.14 -14.99 15.33
N ARG A 145 -0.32 -14.49 14.17
CA ARG A 145 0.42 -14.61 12.91
C ARG A 145 1.78 -13.92 12.96
N LEU A 146 1.86 -12.68 13.47
CA LEU A 146 3.13 -11.97 13.57
C LEU A 146 4.11 -12.73 14.48
N GLU A 147 3.64 -13.22 15.62
CA GLU A 147 4.46 -14.02 16.53
C GLU A 147 4.99 -15.29 15.85
N ARG A 148 4.13 -16.01 15.11
CA ARG A 148 4.52 -17.19 14.32
C ARG A 148 5.62 -16.85 13.31
N LEU A 149 5.42 -15.80 12.51
CA LEU A 149 6.40 -15.38 11.50
C LEU A 149 7.74 -14.96 12.12
N THR A 150 7.72 -14.31 13.29
CA THR A 150 8.94 -14.00 14.04
C THR A 150 9.65 -15.28 14.50
N ARG A 151 8.90 -16.24 15.05
CA ARG A 151 9.43 -17.53 15.50
C ARG A 151 10.05 -18.35 14.37
N GLU A 152 9.45 -18.28 13.18
CA GLU A 152 9.93 -18.95 11.96
C GLU A 152 11.09 -18.20 11.28
N GLY A 153 11.46 -17.01 11.77
CA GLY A 153 12.53 -16.18 11.21
C GLY A 153 12.15 -15.45 9.91
N ALA A 154 10.87 -15.44 9.54
CA ALA A 154 10.36 -14.76 8.35
C ALA A 154 10.29 -13.23 8.52
N ARG A 155 10.23 -12.74 9.76
CA ARG A 155 10.28 -11.30 10.11
C ARG A 155 11.06 -11.08 11.40
N GLN A 156 11.50 -9.84 11.61
CA GLN A 156 11.97 -9.40 12.93
C GLN A 156 10.80 -8.83 13.74
N ALA A 157 10.80 -9.05 15.06
CA ALA A 157 9.87 -8.37 15.95
C ALA A 157 10.05 -6.84 15.87
N VAL A 158 8.98 -6.10 16.12
CA VAL A 158 9.02 -4.64 16.25
C VAL A 158 8.68 -4.21 17.68
N PRO A 159 9.32 -3.15 18.21
CA PRO A 159 9.13 -2.75 19.61
C PRO A 159 7.69 -2.38 20.02
N SER A 160 6.80 -2.11 19.05
CA SER A 160 5.39 -1.82 19.32
C SER A 160 4.53 -3.07 19.54
N GLU A 161 5.06 -4.26 19.31
CA GLU A 161 4.37 -5.54 19.55
C GLU A 161 4.39 -5.91 21.02
N ARG A 162 3.25 -6.39 21.54
CA ARG A 162 3.05 -6.68 22.98
C ARG A 162 3.96 -7.79 23.53
N TRP A 163 4.51 -8.65 22.68
CA TRP A 163 5.41 -9.75 23.04
C TRP A 163 6.88 -9.46 22.71
N SER A 164 7.20 -8.23 22.30
CA SER A 164 8.55 -7.86 21.84
C SER A 164 9.57 -7.64 22.97
N GLU A 165 9.16 -7.76 24.25
CA GLU A 165 10.06 -7.70 25.39
C GLU A 165 10.55 -9.11 25.79
N PRO A 166 11.87 -9.35 25.83
CA PRO A 166 12.41 -10.46 26.59
C PRO A 166 12.27 -10.16 28.09
N SER A 167 11.74 -11.12 28.84
CA SER A 167 11.90 -11.18 30.30
C SER A 167 13.37 -11.29 30.70
#